data_AF-A0A6N6WSY7-F1
#
_entry.id   AF-A0A6N6WSY7-F1
#
_cell.length_a   1.000
_cell.length_b   1.000
_cell.length_c   1.000
_cell.angle_alpha   90.00
_cell.angle_beta   90.00
_cell.angle_gamma   90.00
#
_symmetry.space_group_name_H-M   'P 1'
#
loop_
_entity.id
_entity.type
_entity.pdbx_description
1 polymer ?
#
loop_
_entity_poly.entity_id
_entity_poly.type
_entity_poly.pdbx_seq_one_letter_code
_entity_poly.pdbx_strand_id
1 'polypeptide(L)' 'AITSVKEVANFVTKSNLEDGVAFAIEKYVLN' A
#
# COMPACT_ATOMS: atom_id res chain seq x y z
N ALA A 1 1.41 -10.17 -0.35
CA ALA A 1 0.67 -9.86 0.90
C ALA A 1 -0.43 -10.90 1.10
N ILE A 2 -0.68 -11.30 2.34
CA ILE A 2 -1.71 -12.28 2.70
C ILE A 2 -3.11 -11.63 2.72
N THR A 3 -4.14 -12.41 2.39
CA THR A 3 -5.52 -11.89 2.22
C THR A 3 -6.09 -11.29 3.50
N SER A 4 -5.88 -11.95 4.64
CA SER A 4 -6.40 -11.47 5.95
C SER A 4 -5.92 -10.07 6.32
N VAL A 5 -4.70 -9.70 5.93
CA VAL A 5 -4.17 -8.36 6.19
C VAL A 5 -4.81 -7.31 5.27
N LYS A 6 -5.18 -7.69 4.04
CA LYS A 6 -5.84 -6.78 3.10
C LYS A 6 -7.27 -6.43 3.53
N GLU A 7 -7.96 -7.37 4.17
CA GLU A 7 -9.34 -7.19 4.64
C GLU A 7 -9.46 -6.16 5.78
N VAL A 8 -8.41 -6.02 6.59
CA VAL A 8 -8.38 -5.07 7.72
C VAL A 8 -7.65 -3.77 7.42
N ALA A 9 -7.00 -3.65 6.26
CA ALA A 9 -6.25 -2.47 5.89
C ALA A 9 -7.16 -1.35 5.38
N ASN A 10 -6.98 -0.12 5.91
CA ASN A 10 -7.70 1.05 5.40
C ASN A 10 -7.33 1.39 3.95
N PHE A 11 -6.18 0.91 3.49
CA PHE A 11 -5.72 1.09 2.12
C PHE A 11 -4.79 -0.06 1.74
N VAL A 12 -5.09 -0.71 0.61
CA VAL A 12 -4.22 -1.72 0.00
C VAL A 12 -3.44 -1.04 -1.12
N THR A 13 -2.14 -0.87 -0.91
CA THR A 13 -1.23 -0.30 -1.90
C THR A 13 -0.83 -1.30 -2.99
N LYS A 14 -0.02 -0.87 -3.97
CA LYS A 14 0.51 -1.72 -5.05
C LYS A 14 1.36 -2.88 -4.51
N SER A 15 1.70 -3.81 -5.39
CA SER A 15 2.60 -4.89 -5.05
C SER A 15 4.02 -4.38 -4.76
N ASN A 16 4.86 -5.26 -4.20
CA ASN A 16 6.28 -4.96 -4.03
C ASN A 16 7.05 -4.93 -5.36
N LEU A 17 6.51 -5.54 -6.43
CA LEU A 17 7.08 -5.50 -7.77
C LEU A 17 6.77 -4.16 -8.49
N GLU A 18 5.87 -3.36 -7.92
CA GLU A 18 5.39 -2.10 -8.49
C GLU A 18 5.53 -0.94 -7.47
N ASP A 19 6.54 -1.01 -6.61
CA ASP A 19 6.92 0.04 -5.67
C ASP A 19 5.79 0.50 -4.73
N GLY A 20 4.95 -0.44 -4.26
CA GLY A 20 3.78 -0.12 -3.43
C GLY A 20 4.08 0.65 -2.14
N VAL A 21 5.28 0.52 -1.57
CA VAL A 21 5.67 1.31 -0.40
C VAL A 21 5.87 2.78 -0.77
N ALA A 22 6.60 3.07 -1.86
CA ALA A 22 6.84 4.44 -2.33
C ALA A 22 5.51 5.13 -2.67
N PHE A 23 4.61 4.42 -3.35
CA PHE A 23 3.29 4.94 -3.69
C PHE A 23 2.46 5.34 -2.47
N ALA A 24 2.51 4.55 -1.39
CA ALA A 24 1.78 4.89 -0.16
C ALA A 24 2.35 6.15 0.51
N ILE A 25 3.68 6.33 0.49
CA ILE A 25 4.34 7.53 1.03
C ILE A 25 3.96 8.77 0.21
N GLU A 26 4.05 8.69 -1.11
CA GLU A 26 3.64 9.78 -2.00
C GLU A 26 2.19 10.22 -1.76
N LYS A 27 1.28 9.25 -1.60
CA LYS A 27 -0.15 9.52 -1.43
C LYS A 27 -0.51 10.21 -0.11
N TYR A 28 0.18 9.86 0.99
CA TYR A 28 -0.24 10.28 2.33
C TYR A 28 0.71 11.26 3.02
N VAL A 29 1.89 11.50 2.47
CA VAL A 29 2.91 12.37 3.08
C VAL A 29 3.34 13.49 2.16
N LEU A 30 3.52 13.21 0.86
CA LEU A 30 4.20 14.14 -0.05
C LEU A 30 3.27 14.97 -0.94
N ASN A 31 1.99 14.60 -1.06
CA ASN A 31 0.97 15.32 -1.84
C ASN A 31 -0.16 15.85 -0.95
#